data_AF-A0A2V7GGL2-F1
#
_entry.id   AF-A0A2V7GGL2-F1
#
_cell.length_a   1.000
_cell.length_b   1.000
_cell.length_c   1.000
_cell.angle_alpha   90.00
_cell.angle_beta   90.00
_cell.angle_gamma   90.00
#
_symmetry.space_group_name_H-M   'P 1'
#
loop_
_entity.id
_entity.type
_entity.pdbx_description
1 polymer ?
#
loop_
_entity_poly.entity_id
_entity_poly.type
_entity_poly.pdbx_seq_one_letter_code
_entity_poly.pdbx_strand_id
1 'polypeptide(L)'
;MGGSAGSAAGRWGGGLVTDEIMRKLRALLTAYAELKAREQPEPPAGHGAAERKRKACADTLRNVVRPVLDAFMTELKNAGHDAATRDHTDKEDAYPSVALSFTPRTRAATSPETALASALIFRYEPRRGILVQRSVKPSPAKGRVVTATGDRIGTIGVDAVSPQWVETKTLAFIEDVLKTN
;
A
#
# COMPACT_ATOMS: atom_id res chain seq x y z
N MET A 1 -72.68 -28.08 2.41
CA MET A 1 -71.75 -28.61 1.40
C MET A 1 -70.47 -27.82 1.57
N GLY A 2 -69.52 -28.25 2.40
CA GLY A 2 -68.62 -29.39 2.23
C GLY A 2 -67.22 -28.76 2.21
N GLY A 3 -66.42 -28.90 3.27
CA GLY A 3 -65.32 -29.89 3.35
C GLY A 3 -64.16 -29.46 2.44
N SER A 4 -62.89 -29.38 2.84
CA SER A 4 -62.20 -30.10 3.90
C SER A 4 -60.83 -29.48 4.18
N ALA A 5 -60.27 -29.90 5.33
CA ALA A 5 -58.87 -29.90 5.77
C ALA A 5 -57.84 -30.10 4.63
N GLY A 6 -56.59 -29.67 4.71
CA GLY A 6 -55.71 -29.45 5.85
C GLY A 6 -54.34 -30.05 5.52
N SER A 7 -53.29 -29.59 6.21
CA SER A 7 -51.95 -30.19 6.29
C SER A 7 -51.10 -30.22 5.01
N ALA A 8 -49.77 -30.13 5.03
CA ALA A 8 -48.79 -29.95 6.07
C ALA A 8 -47.45 -29.59 5.40
N ALA A 9 -46.59 -28.92 6.17
CA ALA A 9 -45.14 -29.10 6.19
C ALA A 9 -44.38 -29.10 4.84
N GLY A 10 -43.90 -27.91 4.47
CA GLY A 10 -42.67 -27.73 3.69
C GLY A 10 -41.62 -27.00 4.52
N ARG A 11 -41.14 -27.62 5.61
CA ARG A 11 -40.00 -27.13 6.40
C ARG A 11 -38.70 -27.46 5.66
N TRP A 12 -38.21 -26.52 4.84
CA TRP A 12 -36.81 -26.41 4.41
C TRP A 12 -36.55 -24.90 4.30
N GLY A 13 -36.06 -24.23 5.36
CA GLY A 13 -34.62 -24.18 5.59
C GLY A 13 -33.98 -23.05 4.76
N GLY A 14 -34.32 -21.80 5.06
CA GLY A 14 -33.68 -20.61 4.49
C GLY A 14 -33.83 -19.48 5.50
N GLY A 15 -32.78 -19.25 6.30
CA GLY A 15 -32.81 -18.46 7.52
C GLY A 15 -33.41 -17.07 7.34
N LEU A 16 -34.27 -16.69 8.29
CA LEU A 16 -34.73 -15.31 8.49
C LEU A 16 -33.52 -14.38 8.50
N VAL A 17 -33.34 -13.63 7.42
CA VAL A 17 -32.72 -12.32 7.53
C VAL A 17 -33.76 -11.47 8.27
N THR A 18 -33.61 -11.34 9.58
CA THR A 18 -34.58 -10.60 10.41
C THR A 18 -34.73 -9.18 9.88
N ASP A 19 -35.90 -8.56 10.03
CA ASP A 19 -36.12 -7.16 9.61
C ASP A 19 -35.07 -6.21 10.21
N GLU A 20 -34.60 -6.52 11.43
CA GLU A 20 -33.48 -5.90 12.10
C GLU A 20 -32.17 -5.97 11.29
N ILE A 21 -31.84 -7.16 10.77
CA ILE A 21 -30.67 -7.39 9.92
C ILE A 21 -30.83 -6.71 8.57
N MET A 22 -32.01 -6.78 7.95
CA MET A 22 -32.28 -6.08 6.68
C MET A 22 -32.19 -4.55 6.84
N ARG A 23 -32.66 -4.01 7.95
CA ARG A 23 -32.55 -2.59 8.28
C ARG A 23 -31.10 -2.19 8.54
N LYS A 24 -30.34 -2.98 9.28
CA LYS A 24 -28.90 -2.74 9.49
C LYS A 24 -28.12 -2.83 8.18
N LEU A 25 -28.43 -3.79 7.31
CA LEU A 25 -27.83 -3.92 5.99
C LEU A 25 -28.17 -2.70 5.12
N ARG A 26 -29.43 -2.25 5.10
CA ARG A 26 -29.82 -1.02 4.39
C ARG A 26 -29.11 0.21 4.96
N ALA A 27 -29.01 0.34 6.28
CA ALA A 27 -28.29 1.45 6.90
C ALA A 27 -26.79 1.43 6.54
N LEU A 28 -26.15 0.25 6.52
CA LEU A 28 -24.76 0.09 6.10
C LEU A 28 -24.57 0.37 4.61
N LEU A 29 -25.49 -0.07 3.76
CA LEU A 29 -25.46 0.21 2.32
C LEU A 29 -25.73 1.68 2.00
N THR A 30 -26.61 2.34 2.75
CA THR A 30 -26.86 3.78 2.65
C THR A 30 -25.67 4.57 3.17
N ALA A 31 -25.08 4.21 4.31
CA ALA A 31 -23.86 4.82 4.82
C ALA A 31 -22.68 4.60 3.86
N TYR A 32 -22.58 3.42 3.25
CA TYR A 32 -21.59 3.11 2.21
C TYR A 32 -21.87 3.89 0.93
N ALA A 33 -23.13 4.02 0.50
CA ALA A 33 -23.52 4.83 -0.65
C ALA A 33 -23.32 6.32 -0.40
N GLU A 34 -23.48 6.81 0.82
CA GLU A 34 -23.14 8.18 1.24
C GLU A 34 -21.63 8.38 1.30
N LEU A 35 -20.86 7.39 1.77
CA LEU A 35 -19.39 7.41 1.71
C LEU A 35 -18.90 7.38 0.26
N LYS A 36 -19.54 6.60 -0.59
CA LYS A 36 -19.24 6.45 -2.02
C LYS A 36 -19.82 7.58 -2.87
N ALA A 37 -20.82 8.31 -2.39
CA ALA A 37 -21.33 9.55 -2.98
C ALA A 37 -20.51 10.76 -2.52
N ARG A 38 -19.86 10.67 -1.35
CA ARG A 38 -18.78 11.57 -0.90
C ARG A 38 -17.47 11.29 -1.64
N GLU A 39 -17.22 10.06 -2.07
CA GLU A 39 -16.33 9.76 -3.21
C GLU A 39 -17.02 10.21 -4.50
N GLN A 40 -17.22 11.53 -4.68
CA GLN A 40 -17.54 12.04 -6.00
C GLN A 40 -16.50 11.49 -6.98
N PRO A 41 -16.90 10.92 -8.13
CA PRO A 41 -15.99 10.83 -9.24
C PRO A 41 -15.56 12.27 -9.54
N GLU A 42 -14.28 12.59 -9.32
CA GLU A 42 -13.75 13.89 -9.72
C GLU A 42 -14.16 14.09 -11.19
N PRO A 43 -14.87 15.19 -11.53
CA PRO A 43 -15.08 15.55 -12.93
C PRO A 43 -13.70 15.61 -13.59
N PRO A 44 -13.56 15.30 -14.90
CA PRO A 44 -12.27 15.27 -15.56
C PRO A 44 -11.54 16.58 -15.27
N ALA A 45 -10.55 16.49 -14.38
CA ALA A 45 -9.83 17.64 -13.89
C ALA A 45 -9.18 18.29 -15.11
N GLY A 46 -9.58 19.52 -15.43
CA GLY A 46 -8.83 20.33 -16.38
C GLY A 46 -7.35 20.28 -16.01
N HIS A 47 -6.49 20.24 -17.02
CA HIS A 47 -5.05 19.93 -16.92
C HIS A 47 -4.34 20.55 -15.69
N GLY A 48 -4.75 21.75 -15.23
CA GLY A 48 -4.21 22.42 -14.04
C GLY A 48 -4.62 21.88 -12.64
N ALA A 49 -5.74 21.16 -12.47
CA ALA A 49 -6.11 20.60 -11.16
C ALA A 49 -5.34 19.29 -10.86
N ALA A 50 -5.18 18.43 -11.86
CA ALA A 50 -4.35 17.23 -11.75
C ALA A 50 -2.87 17.58 -11.52
N GLU A 51 -2.36 18.61 -12.20
CA GLU A 51 -0.98 19.06 -12.03
C GLU A 51 -0.72 19.68 -10.65
N ARG A 52 -1.67 20.48 -10.13
CA ARG A 52 -1.59 20.99 -8.74
C ARG A 52 -1.56 19.88 -7.71
N LYS A 53 -2.40 18.85 -7.88
CA LYS A 53 -2.44 17.68 -7.00
C LYS A 53 -1.11 16.91 -7.08
N ARG A 54 -0.59 16.66 -8.28
CA ARG A 54 0.72 16.03 -8.50
C ARG A 54 1.84 16.80 -7.79
N LYS A 55 1.86 18.14 -7.91
CA LYS A 55 2.86 18.99 -7.25
C LYS A 55 2.76 18.92 -5.72
N ALA A 56 1.56 19.04 -5.16
CA ALA A 56 1.36 18.89 -3.71
C ALA A 56 1.79 17.51 -3.18
N CYS A 57 1.59 16.46 -3.99
CA CYS A 57 2.08 15.11 -3.67
C CYS A 57 3.60 15.03 -3.71
N ALA A 58 4.24 15.64 -4.71
CA ALA A 58 5.69 15.72 -4.81
C ALA A 58 6.27 16.44 -3.57
N ASP A 59 5.65 17.55 -3.16
CA ASP A 59 6.04 18.29 -1.95
C ASP A 59 5.87 17.42 -0.69
N THR A 60 4.77 16.66 -0.59
CA THR A 60 4.54 15.75 0.55
C THR A 60 5.60 14.64 0.61
N LEU A 61 5.92 14.02 -0.53
CA LEU A 61 6.97 13.00 -0.62
C LEU A 61 8.33 13.58 -0.22
N ARG A 62 8.66 14.79 -0.68
CA ARG A 62 9.93 15.46 -0.41
C ARG A 62 10.08 15.95 1.02
N ASN A 63 9.01 16.46 1.62
CA ASN A 63 9.06 17.12 2.94
C ASN A 63 8.70 16.19 4.10
N VAL A 64 7.93 15.12 3.86
CA VAL A 64 7.47 14.19 4.91
C VAL A 64 8.16 12.83 4.76
N VAL A 65 8.11 12.24 3.58
CA VAL A 65 8.58 10.86 3.38
C VAL A 65 10.10 10.81 3.32
N ARG A 66 10.73 11.66 2.52
CA ARG A 66 12.18 11.63 2.30
C ARG A 66 13.00 11.81 3.59
N PRO A 67 12.73 12.78 4.49
CA PRO A 67 13.51 12.93 5.70
C PRO A 67 13.47 11.70 6.61
N VAL A 68 12.31 11.04 6.70
CA VAL A 68 12.17 9.78 7.46
C VAL A 68 13.01 8.68 6.83
N LEU A 69 12.94 8.50 5.51
CA LEU A 69 13.74 7.48 4.82
C LEU A 69 15.24 7.74 4.91
N ASP A 70 15.67 9.00 4.86
CA ASP A 70 17.07 9.39 5.02
C ASP A 70 17.61 9.09 6.44
N ALA A 71 16.78 9.24 7.47
CA ALA A 71 17.12 8.82 8.83
C ALA A 71 17.32 7.29 8.92
N PHE A 72 16.36 6.50 8.40
CA PHE A 72 16.51 5.04 8.36
C PHE A 72 17.72 4.60 7.52
N MET A 73 17.96 5.23 6.38
CA MET A 73 19.11 4.94 5.53
C MET A 73 20.44 5.16 6.26
N THR A 74 20.53 6.23 7.06
CA THR A 74 21.72 6.52 7.87
C THR A 74 21.93 5.46 8.94
N GLU A 75 20.88 5.07 9.66
CA GLU A 75 20.95 3.99 10.66
C GLU A 75 21.34 2.64 10.06
N LEU A 76 20.76 2.28 8.91
CA LEU A 76 21.11 1.05 8.20
C LEU A 76 22.58 1.02 7.77
N LYS A 77 23.11 2.15 7.28
CA LYS A 77 24.54 2.29 6.95
C LYS A 77 25.44 2.21 8.17
N ASN A 78 25.05 2.84 9.28
CA ASN A 78 25.78 2.79 10.55
C ASN A 78 25.85 1.36 11.10
N ALA A 79 24.78 0.58 10.93
CA ALA A 79 24.75 -0.86 11.24
C ALA A 79 25.56 -1.72 10.24
N GLY A 80 26.08 -1.13 9.17
CA GLY A 80 26.93 -1.78 8.18
C GLY A 80 26.17 -2.49 7.06
N HIS A 81 24.90 -2.16 6.86
CA HIS A 81 24.12 -2.60 5.70
C HIS A 81 24.32 -1.67 4.51
N ASP A 82 24.06 -2.19 3.31
CA ASP A 82 24.00 -1.35 2.11
C ASP A 82 22.59 -0.77 1.99
N ALA A 83 22.49 0.57 1.96
CA ALA A 83 21.23 1.28 1.88
C ALA A 83 21.37 2.57 1.08
N ALA A 84 20.31 2.98 0.39
CA ALA A 84 20.27 4.23 -0.35
C ALA A 84 18.84 4.76 -0.52
N THR A 85 18.67 6.07 -0.46
CA THR A 85 17.41 6.73 -0.82
C THR A 85 17.46 7.19 -2.27
N ARG A 86 16.37 7.01 -3.02
CA ARG A 86 16.19 7.53 -4.38
C ARG A 86 15.02 8.48 -4.40
N ASP A 87 15.27 9.68 -4.92
CA ASP A 87 14.26 10.72 -5.08
C ASP A 87 13.91 10.88 -6.57
N HIS A 88 12.63 10.73 -6.89
CA HIS A 88 12.05 10.92 -8.21
C HIS A 88 10.84 11.86 -8.14
N THR A 89 10.80 12.80 -7.20
CA THR A 89 9.74 13.82 -7.14
C THR A 89 9.80 14.83 -8.27
N ASP A 90 11.00 15.08 -8.79
CA ASP A 90 11.28 16.14 -9.77
C ASP A 90 11.21 15.63 -11.23
N LYS A 91 10.87 14.36 -11.45
CA LYS A 91 10.74 13.79 -12.80
C LYS A 91 9.40 14.16 -13.42
N GLU A 92 9.44 14.75 -14.62
CA GLU A 92 8.25 15.09 -15.39
C GLU A 92 7.63 13.87 -16.10
N ASP A 93 8.45 12.90 -16.48
CA ASP A 93 8.02 11.72 -17.26
C ASP A 93 7.37 10.61 -16.42
N ALA A 94 7.31 10.75 -15.10
CA ALA A 94 6.79 9.73 -14.20
C ALA A 94 6.06 10.33 -13.01
N TYR A 95 5.20 9.53 -12.37
CA TYR A 95 4.58 9.96 -11.13
C TYR A 95 5.63 10.13 -10.02
N PRO A 96 5.54 11.21 -9.21
CA PRO A 96 6.43 11.46 -8.10
C PRO A 96 6.59 10.23 -7.21
N SER A 97 7.84 9.89 -6.87
CA SER A 97 8.13 8.80 -5.95
C SER A 97 9.42 9.02 -5.17
N VAL A 98 9.48 8.44 -3.97
CA VAL A 98 10.69 8.33 -3.15
C VAL A 98 10.83 6.88 -2.71
N ALA A 99 12.04 6.34 -2.78
CA ALA A 99 12.30 4.95 -2.44
C ALA A 99 13.49 4.79 -1.50
N LEU A 100 13.41 3.82 -0.60
CA LEU A 100 14.53 3.31 0.20
C LEU A 100 14.93 1.94 -0.35
N SER A 101 16.15 1.81 -0.84
CA SER A 101 16.78 0.51 -1.10
C SER A 101 17.62 0.06 0.08
N PHE A 102 17.58 -1.23 0.38
CA PHE A 102 18.20 -1.87 1.52
C PHE A 102 18.63 -3.29 1.15
N THR A 103 19.90 -3.62 1.40
CA THR A 103 20.47 -4.96 1.28
C THR A 103 21.11 -5.34 2.61
N PRO A 104 20.58 -6.37 3.31
CA PRO A 104 21.17 -6.85 4.55
C PRO A 104 22.62 -7.30 4.36
N ARG A 105 23.44 -7.10 5.40
CA ARG A 105 24.82 -7.59 5.42
C ARG A 105 24.79 -9.04 5.89
N THR A 106 25.11 -10.00 5.02
CA THR A 106 25.22 -11.40 5.41
C THR A 106 26.50 -11.61 6.24
N ARG A 107 26.35 -12.19 7.44
CA ARG A 107 27.48 -12.44 8.36
C ARG A 107 28.23 -13.75 8.08
N ALA A 108 27.80 -14.54 7.08
CA ALA A 108 28.28 -15.91 6.90
C ALA A 108 29.33 -16.03 5.79
N ALA A 109 30.57 -16.27 6.20
CA ALA A 109 31.63 -16.84 5.37
C ALA A 109 31.39 -18.33 5.00
N THR A 110 30.17 -18.84 5.19
CA THR A 110 29.87 -20.28 5.18
C THR A 110 28.62 -20.68 4.37
N SER A 111 27.92 -19.75 3.72
CA SER A 111 26.86 -20.10 2.75
C SER A 111 26.86 -19.14 1.55
N PRO A 112 26.76 -19.62 0.30
CA PRO A 112 26.63 -18.79 -0.89
C PRO A 112 25.22 -18.21 -1.07
N GLU A 113 24.47 -18.03 0.02
CA GLU A 113 23.15 -17.39 -0.02
C GLU A 113 23.32 -15.89 -0.29
N THR A 114 22.89 -15.52 -1.48
CA THR A 114 23.01 -14.17 -2.00
C THR A 114 21.96 -13.28 -1.33
N ALA A 115 22.40 -12.33 -0.49
CA ALA A 115 21.52 -11.39 0.22
C ALA A 115 20.49 -10.76 -0.75
N LEU A 116 19.23 -10.65 -0.35
CA LEU A 116 18.19 -10.08 -1.22
C LEU A 116 18.24 -8.55 -1.18
N ALA A 117 18.48 -7.93 -2.33
CA ALA A 117 18.35 -6.49 -2.50
C ALA A 117 16.87 -6.10 -2.50
N SER A 118 16.45 -5.38 -1.45
CA SER A 118 15.07 -5.01 -1.22
C SER A 118 14.86 -3.50 -1.37
N ALA A 119 13.67 -3.09 -1.79
CA ALA A 119 13.31 -1.68 -1.90
C ALA A 119 11.87 -1.44 -1.45
N LEU A 120 11.67 -0.34 -0.73
CA LEU A 120 10.38 0.22 -0.37
C LEU A 120 10.16 1.52 -1.14
N ILE A 121 9.05 1.62 -1.87
CA ILE A 121 8.75 2.71 -2.80
C ILE A 121 7.44 3.36 -2.37
N PHE A 122 7.49 4.65 -2.09
CA PHE A 122 6.33 5.51 -1.90
C PHE A 122 6.10 6.27 -3.21
N ARG A 123 4.97 6.01 -3.88
CA ARG A 123 4.68 6.57 -5.20
C ARG A 123 3.29 7.17 -5.24
N TYR A 124 3.18 8.33 -5.87
CA TYR A 124 1.87 8.92 -6.16
C TYR A 124 1.13 8.11 -7.24
N GLU A 125 -0.14 7.85 -6.95
CA GLU A 125 -1.11 7.21 -7.83
C GLU A 125 -2.37 8.10 -7.88
N PRO A 126 -2.71 8.71 -9.04
CA PRO A 126 -3.77 9.71 -9.11
C PRO A 126 -5.12 9.28 -8.58
N ARG A 127 -5.44 7.98 -8.70
CA ARG A 127 -6.72 7.40 -8.26
C ARG A 127 -6.73 6.98 -6.80
N ARG A 128 -5.57 6.92 -6.15
CA ARG A 128 -5.36 6.19 -4.89
C ARG A 128 -4.60 6.97 -3.83
N GLY A 129 -3.95 8.07 -4.18
CA GLY A 129 -3.07 8.83 -3.30
C GLY A 129 -1.65 8.28 -3.30
N ILE A 130 -1.06 8.04 -2.14
CA ILE A 130 0.28 7.43 -2.03
C ILE A 130 0.16 5.92 -1.93
N LEU A 131 0.71 5.23 -2.92
CA LEU A 131 0.89 3.79 -2.95
C LEU A 131 2.24 3.44 -2.31
N VAL A 132 2.24 2.43 -1.43
CA VAL A 132 3.45 1.81 -0.88
C VAL A 132 3.64 0.47 -1.56
N GLN A 133 4.78 0.34 -2.24
CA GLN A 133 5.16 -0.86 -2.95
C GLN A 133 6.49 -1.36 -2.42
N ARG A 134 6.60 -2.67 -2.26
CA ARG A 134 7.88 -3.34 -2.04
C ARG A 134 8.35 -4.01 -3.30
N SER A 135 9.66 -4.07 -3.47
CA SER A 135 10.33 -4.91 -4.44
C SER A 135 11.42 -5.68 -3.71
N VAL A 136 11.45 -7.00 -3.89
CA VAL A 136 12.56 -7.84 -3.43
C VAL A 136 13.18 -8.47 -4.66
N LYS A 137 14.49 -8.29 -4.82
CA LYS A 137 15.28 -8.90 -5.89
C LYS A 137 16.41 -9.70 -5.25
N PRO A 138 16.75 -10.89 -5.75
CA PRO A 138 18.04 -11.49 -5.43
C PRO A 138 19.14 -10.49 -5.75
N SER A 139 20.09 -10.25 -4.83
CA SER A 139 21.26 -9.43 -5.18
C SER A 139 21.94 -10.06 -6.39
N PRO A 140 22.40 -9.27 -7.38
CA PRO A 140 22.94 -9.81 -8.61
C PRO A 140 24.28 -10.51 -8.34
N ALA A 141 24.26 -11.78 -7.97
CA ALA A 141 25.36 -12.69 -8.26
C ALA A 141 25.36 -12.91 -9.78
N LYS A 142 26.23 -12.19 -10.50
CA LYS A 142 26.57 -12.32 -11.93
C LYS A 142 25.44 -12.90 -12.82
N GLY A 143 24.66 -12.01 -13.44
CA GLY A 143 24.13 -12.28 -14.80
C GLY A 143 22.72 -12.85 -14.94
N ARG A 144 21.90 -12.96 -13.88
CA ARG A 144 20.50 -13.38 -14.04
C ARG A 144 19.52 -12.25 -13.71
N VAL A 145 18.80 -11.77 -14.73
CA VAL A 145 17.68 -10.84 -14.57
C VAL A 145 16.51 -11.62 -13.98
N VAL A 146 16.26 -11.44 -12.68
CA VAL A 146 15.09 -12.01 -12.01
C VAL A 146 13.98 -10.98 -12.03
N THR A 147 12.85 -11.35 -12.64
CA THR A 147 11.61 -10.57 -12.66
C THR A 147 11.15 -10.32 -11.23
N ALA A 148 11.10 -9.06 -10.84
CA ALA A 148 10.72 -8.65 -9.49
C ALA A 148 9.23 -8.90 -9.24
N THR A 149 8.91 -9.75 -8.25
CA THR A 149 7.58 -9.78 -7.66
C THR A 149 7.46 -8.55 -6.77
N GLY A 150 6.55 -7.64 -7.13
CA GLY A 150 6.31 -6.40 -6.40
C GLY A 150 5.02 -6.48 -5.60
N ASP A 151 5.12 -6.66 -4.29
CA ASP A 151 3.94 -6.70 -3.42
C ASP A 151 3.50 -5.29 -3.05
N ARG A 152 2.20 -5.01 -3.21
CA ARG A 152 1.58 -3.76 -2.73
C ARG A 152 1.30 -3.91 -1.24
N ILE A 153 1.94 -3.08 -0.40
CA ILE A 153 1.87 -3.19 1.07
C ILE A 153 0.98 -2.10 1.70
N GLY A 154 0.52 -1.13 0.89
CA GLY A 154 -0.44 -0.15 1.38
C GLY A 154 -0.82 0.90 0.36
N THR A 155 -1.91 1.58 0.67
CA THR A 155 -2.36 2.79 -0.03
C THR A 155 -2.91 3.73 1.03
N ILE A 156 -2.61 5.02 0.93
CA ILE A 156 -3.15 6.06 1.79
C ILE A 156 -3.46 7.32 0.97
N GLY A 157 -4.46 8.09 1.40
CA GLY A 157 -4.69 9.43 0.84
C GLY A 157 -3.49 10.34 1.09
N VAL A 158 -3.22 11.26 0.16
CA VAL A 158 -2.05 12.16 0.20
C VAL A 158 -2.05 13.01 1.47
N ASP A 159 -3.23 13.54 1.83
CA ASP A 159 -3.40 14.42 3.00
C ASP A 159 -3.28 13.69 4.34
N ALA A 160 -3.33 12.36 4.32
CA ALA A 160 -3.20 11.50 5.50
C ALA A 160 -1.77 10.95 5.69
N VAL A 161 -0.82 11.33 4.82
CA VAL A 161 0.59 10.93 4.96
C VAL A 161 1.21 11.69 6.12
N SER A 162 1.60 10.97 7.16
CA SER A 162 2.30 11.50 8.33
C SER A 162 3.67 10.83 8.50
N PRO A 163 4.64 11.48 9.18
CA PRO A 163 5.93 10.86 9.51
C PRO A 163 5.77 9.51 10.21
N GLN A 164 4.90 9.43 11.21
CA GLN A 164 4.62 8.21 11.99
C GLN A 164 4.12 7.05 11.11
N TRP A 165 3.29 7.36 10.11
CA TRP A 165 2.81 6.34 9.18
C TRP A 165 3.94 5.85 8.27
N VAL A 166 4.80 6.75 7.79
CA VAL A 166 5.99 6.40 6.98
C VAL A 166 6.95 5.55 7.79
N GLU A 167 7.22 5.91 9.05
CA GLU A 167 8.05 5.14 9.99
C GLU A 167 7.48 3.73 10.17
N THR A 168 6.18 3.61 10.46
CA THR A 168 5.52 2.31 10.66
C THR A 168 5.67 1.41 9.43
N LYS A 169 5.46 1.95 8.22
CA LYS A 169 5.60 1.20 6.97
C LYS A 169 7.05 0.82 6.69
N THR A 170 7.99 1.70 7.01
CA THR A 170 9.42 1.47 6.79
C THR A 170 9.97 0.42 7.75
N LEU A 171 9.60 0.49 9.04
CA LEU A 171 9.96 -0.52 10.05
C LEU A 171 9.41 -1.90 9.70
N ALA A 172 8.12 -2.00 9.38
CA ALA A 172 7.52 -3.27 9.00
C ALA A 172 8.22 -3.91 7.79
N PHE A 173 8.63 -3.08 6.82
CA PHE A 173 9.41 -3.54 5.67
C PHE A 173 10.81 -4.04 6.06
N ILE A 174 11.57 -3.27 6.85
CA ILE A 174 12.92 -3.65 7.28
C ILE A 174 12.87 -4.94 8.11
N GLU A 175 11.93 -5.04 9.06
CA GLU A 175 11.73 -6.24 9.86
C GLU A 175 11.45 -7.47 9.00
N ASP A 176 10.58 -7.34 7.99
CA ASP A 176 10.25 -8.46 7.12
C ASP A 176 11.45 -8.89 6.27
N VAL A 177 12.23 -7.93 5.75
CA VAL A 177 13.47 -8.20 5.01
C VAL A 177 14.51 -8.88 5.89
N LEU A 178 14.66 -8.44 7.14
CA LEU A 178 15.60 -9.07 8.09
C LEU A 178 15.15 -10.47 8.55
N LYS A 179 13.84 -10.75 8.60
CA LYS A 179 13.32 -12.09 8.93
C LYS A 179 13.45 -13.08 7.76
N THR A 180 13.51 -12.57 6.53
CA THR A 180 13.57 -13.39 5.29
C THR A 180 14.99 -13.59 4.74
N ASN A 181 16.01 -12.91 5.30
CA ASN A 181 17.44 -13.07 4.97
C ASN A 181 18.19 -13.68 6.15
#